data_AF-A0A7S4CI88-F1
#
_entry.id   AF-A0A7S4CI88-F1
#
_cell.length_a   1.000
_cell.length_b   1.000
_cell.length_c   1.000
_cell.angle_alpha   90.00
_cell.angle_beta   90.00
_cell.angle_gamma   90.00
#
_symmetry.space_group_name_H-M   'P 1'
#
loop_
_entity.id
_entity.type
_entity.pdbx_description
1 polymer ?
#
loop_
_entity_poly.entity_id
_entity_poly.type
_entity_poly.pdbx_seq_one_letter_code
_entity_poly.pdbx_strand_id
1 'polypeptide(L)'
;EKGYLTLGPFFNGNCSYDGDVRCRCNQGARAVAIVAASDHNTPYVYRSPSCHVEYVPLENSSLVPELALSLGLGLGLVILMLLVSWYAFAHKRNNTFAPKDSTRPFCIIFTDIQSSTHLWATVPEAMVPALDAHHLLIRQLIKRYKLYEVKTIGDAFMCTTSSPTQ
;
A
#
# COMPACT_ATOMS: atom_id res chain seq x y z
N GLU A 1 0.09 -78.40 11.37
CA GLU A 1 0.05 -77.41 12.45
C GLU A 1 -1.11 -76.44 12.21
N LYS A 2 -1.96 -76.17 13.20
CA LYS A 2 -3.03 -75.17 13.06
C LYS A 2 -2.44 -73.80 13.41
N GLY A 3 -2.24 -72.95 12.40
CA GLY A 3 -1.86 -71.55 12.61
C GLY A 3 -3.06 -70.77 13.12
N TYR A 4 -2.91 -70.08 14.24
CA TYR A 4 -3.94 -69.17 14.75
C TYR A 4 -3.60 -67.75 14.31
N LEU A 5 -4.56 -67.06 13.67
CA LEU A 5 -4.44 -65.64 13.33
C LEU A 5 -5.15 -64.82 14.41
N THR A 6 -4.37 -64.19 15.30
CA THR A 6 -4.91 -63.36 16.38
C THR A 6 -5.00 -61.91 15.92
N LEU A 7 -6.21 -61.42 15.66
CA LEU A 7 -6.46 -60.04 15.29
C LEU A 7 -6.82 -59.22 16.54
N GLY A 8 -5.81 -58.60 17.14
CA GLY A 8 -5.92 -57.65 18.25
C GLY A 8 -6.43 -58.22 19.58
N PRO A 9 -6.35 -57.42 20.65
CA PRO A 9 -7.50 -57.15 21.49
C PRO A 9 -8.01 -55.74 21.19
N PHE A 10 -9.20 -55.65 20.59
CA PHE A 10 -9.93 -54.40 20.43
C PHE A 10 -10.97 -54.37 21.57
N PHE A 11 -10.69 -53.69 22.68
CA PHE A 11 -11.43 -53.85 23.94
C PHE A 11 -12.94 -53.61 23.82
N ASN A 12 -13.66 -54.32 24.69
CA ASN A 12 -15.03 -54.78 24.55
C ASN A 12 -16.06 -53.91 25.31
N GLY A 13 -17.26 -53.79 24.74
CA GLY A 13 -18.55 -54.01 25.41
C GLY A 13 -19.08 -53.07 26.49
N ASN A 14 -18.25 -52.38 27.29
CA ASN A 14 -18.76 -51.42 28.28
C ASN A 14 -17.69 -50.40 28.69
N CYS A 15 -17.39 -49.46 27.79
CA CYS A 15 -16.64 -48.26 28.14
C CYS A 15 -17.58 -47.28 28.86
N SER A 16 -17.53 -47.23 30.19
CA SER A 16 -18.16 -46.16 30.97
C SER A 16 -17.24 -44.94 30.98
N TYR A 17 -17.82 -43.76 30.76
CA TYR A 17 -17.13 -42.48 30.74
C TYR A 17 -16.75 -42.10 32.17
N ASP A 18 -15.68 -42.68 32.71
CA ASP A 18 -15.07 -42.23 33.95
C ASP A 18 -13.54 -42.19 33.79
N GLY A 19 -13.08 -41.08 33.23
CA GLY A 19 -11.98 -40.35 33.84
C GLY A 19 -10.56 -40.91 33.84
N ASP A 20 -10.19 -41.93 33.05
CA ASP A 20 -8.85 -42.12 32.41
C ASP A 20 -8.56 -43.59 32.03
N VAL A 21 -9.32 -44.13 31.08
CA VAL A 21 -8.88 -45.27 30.27
C VAL A 21 -9.16 -44.89 28.82
N ARG A 22 -8.11 -44.64 28.01
CA ARG A 22 -8.28 -44.34 26.58
C ARG A 22 -9.00 -45.51 25.90
N CYS A 23 -10.31 -45.40 25.70
CA CYS A 23 -11.08 -46.30 24.85
C CYS A 23 -10.55 -46.15 23.42
N ARG A 24 -9.57 -46.98 23.06
CA ARG A 24 -9.01 -47.02 21.71
C ARG A 24 -9.99 -47.77 20.82
N CYS A 25 -10.79 -47.03 20.06
CA CYS A 25 -11.61 -47.61 19.01
C CYS A 25 -10.74 -48.05 17.83
N ASN A 26 -11.24 -49.01 17.04
CA ASN A 26 -10.53 -49.46 15.86
C ASN A 26 -10.47 -48.34 14.81
N GLN A 27 -9.26 -47.81 14.57
CA GLN A 27 -8.96 -46.88 13.47
C GLN A 27 -8.47 -47.60 12.20
N GLY A 28 -8.42 -48.93 12.22
CA GLY A 28 -8.05 -49.79 11.10
C GLY A 28 -9.25 -50.28 10.29
N ALA A 29 -9.04 -51.33 9.50
CA ALA A 29 -10.06 -51.87 8.59
C ALA A 29 -11.33 -52.32 9.34
N ARG A 30 -12.49 -51.85 8.88
CA ARG A 30 -13.81 -52.19 9.44
C ARG A 30 -14.20 -53.65 9.19
N ALA A 31 -13.69 -54.25 8.11
CA ALA A 31 -13.93 -55.63 7.74
C ALA A 31 -12.67 -56.28 7.18
N VAL A 32 -12.38 -57.52 7.59
CA VAL A 32 -11.30 -58.35 7.07
C VAL A 32 -11.91 -59.64 6.54
N ALA A 33 -11.64 -59.98 5.28
CA ALA A 33 -12.12 -61.19 4.64
C ALA A 33 -10.95 -62.15 4.41
N ILE A 34 -11.09 -63.40 4.86
CA ILE A 34 -10.11 -64.46 4.66
C ILE A 34 -10.68 -65.45 3.67
N VAL A 35 -9.94 -65.71 2.59
CA VAL A 35 -10.26 -66.70 1.57
C VAL A 35 -9.18 -67.78 1.62
N ALA A 36 -9.58 -69.05 1.71
CA ALA A 36 -8.65 -70.15 1.58
C ALA A 36 -8.48 -70.50 0.09
N ALA A 37 -7.24 -70.62 -0.39
CA ALA A 37 -6.97 -70.90 -1.81
C ALA A 37 -7.53 -72.24 -2.31
N SER A 38 -7.81 -73.19 -1.40
CA SER A 38 -8.31 -74.53 -1.73
C SER A 38 -9.83 -74.67 -1.68
N ASP A 39 -10.57 -73.67 -1.20
CA ASP A 39 -12.02 -73.74 -1.01
C ASP A 39 -12.67 -72.51 -1.62
N HIS A 40 -13.28 -72.66 -2.80
CA HIS A 40 -13.84 -71.55 -3.58
C HIS A 40 -15.18 -71.05 -3.06
N ASN A 41 -15.73 -71.63 -1.98
CA ASN A 41 -17.03 -71.24 -1.48
C ASN A 41 -16.97 -70.50 -0.14
N THR A 42 -17.19 -69.20 -0.26
CA THR A 42 -17.46 -68.17 0.77
C THR A 42 -16.26 -67.71 1.62
N PRO A 43 -15.83 -66.44 1.50
CA PRO A 43 -14.85 -65.86 2.41
C PRO A 43 -15.39 -65.79 3.84
N TYR A 44 -14.53 -66.11 4.81
CA TYR A 44 -14.81 -65.82 6.20
C TYR A 44 -14.57 -64.32 6.45
N VAL A 45 -15.63 -63.57 6.72
CA VAL A 45 -15.56 -62.11 6.92
C VAL A 45 -15.74 -61.78 8.39
N TYR A 46 -14.71 -61.17 8.98
CA TYR A 46 -14.75 -60.59 10.32
C TYR A 46 -15.02 -59.08 10.23
N ARG A 47 -16.01 -58.56 10.97
CA ARG A 47 -16.34 -57.13 11.06
C ARG A 47 -16.16 -56.62 12.48
N SER A 48 -15.59 -55.42 12.60
CA SER A 48 -15.44 -54.73 13.89
C SER A 48 -15.97 -53.29 13.81
N PRO A 49 -16.49 -52.73 14.92
CA PRO A 49 -16.92 -51.33 14.98
C PRO A 49 -15.71 -50.40 14.90
N SER A 50 -15.76 -49.42 13.98
CA SER A 50 -14.75 -48.37 13.79
C SER A 50 -15.26 -47.02 14.27
N CYS A 51 -14.37 -46.12 14.68
CA CYS A 51 -14.76 -44.73 14.97
C CYS A 51 -15.13 -43.97 13.68
N HIS A 52 -16.17 -43.13 13.76
CA HIS A 52 -16.50 -42.18 12.71
C HIS A 52 -15.53 -40.99 12.79
N VAL A 53 -15.10 -40.48 11.64
CA VAL A 53 -14.38 -39.20 11.55
C VAL A 53 -15.41 -38.12 11.31
N GLU A 54 -15.58 -37.23 12.30
CA GLU A 54 -16.39 -36.04 12.14
C GLU A 54 -15.55 -34.95 11.49
N TYR A 55 -15.99 -34.46 10.33
CA TYR A 55 -15.31 -33.37 9.62
C TYR A 55 -15.84 -32.04 10.15
N VAL A 56 -15.02 -31.33 10.92
CA VAL A 56 -15.33 -29.97 11.35
C VAL A 56 -14.98 -29.00 10.22
N PRO A 57 -15.89 -28.11 9.77
CA PRO A 57 -15.56 -27.11 8.77
C PRO A 57 -14.53 -26.12 9.34
N LEU A 58 -13.59 -25.69 8.49
CA LEU A 58 -12.57 -24.71 8.82
C LEU A 58 -13.24 -23.38 9.22
N GLU A 59 -13.16 -23.05 10.50
CA GLU A 59 -13.64 -21.79 11.05
C GLU A 59 -12.86 -20.62 10.42
N ASN A 60 -13.60 -19.70 9.82
CA ASN A 60 -13.10 -18.50 9.17
C ASN A 60 -12.35 -17.63 10.19
N SER A 61 -11.02 -17.68 10.12
CA SER A 61 -10.12 -17.07 11.08
C SER A 61 -10.38 -15.57 11.21
N SER A 62 -10.66 -15.08 12.42
CA SER A 62 -10.86 -13.66 12.76
C SER A 62 -9.62 -12.76 12.54
N LEU A 63 -8.51 -13.34 12.07
CA LEU A 63 -7.22 -12.69 11.81
C LEU A 63 -7.20 -11.84 10.52
N VAL A 64 -8.11 -12.08 9.57
CA VAL A 64 -8.16 -11.34 8.29
C VAL A 64 -8.61 -9.86 8.41
N PRO A 65 -9.67 -9.50 9.17
CA PRO A 65 -10.10 -8.10 9.26
C PRO A 65 -9.11 -7.18 10.01
N GLU A 66 -8.38 -7.67 11.01
CA GLU A 66 -7.39 -6.86 11.74
C GLU A 66 -6.17 -6.51 10.87
N LEU A 67 -5.72 -7.46 10.04
CA LEU A 67 -4.63 -7.23 9.09
C LEU A 67 -5.05 -6.30 7.94
N ALA A 68 -6.31 -6.35 7.51
CA ALA A 68 -6.82 -5.46 6.47
C ALA A 68 -6.88 -3.99 6.91
N LEU A 69 -7.28 -3.72 8.16
CA LEU A 69 -7.39 -2.35 8.69
C LEU A 69 -6.01 -1.68 8.83
N SER A 70 -5.02 -2.43 9.34
CA SER A 70 -3.66 -1.94 9.54
C SER A 70 -2.93 -1.66 8.21
N LEU A 71 -3.09 -2.52 7.21
CA LEU A 71 -2.55 -2.30 5.86
C LEU A 71 -3.20 -1.09 5.17
N GLY A 72 -4.52 -0.91 5.32
CA GLY A 72 -5.24 0.23 4.77
C GLY A 72 -4.76 1.57 5.34
N LEU A 73 -4.62 1.67 6.66
CA LEU A 73 -4.11 2.88 7.33
C LEU A 73 -2.64 3.14 6.98
N GLY A 74 -1.79 2.10 6.96
CA GLY A 74 -0.38 2.22 6.58
C GLY A 74 -0.20 2.74 5.15
N LEU A 75 -0.91 2.16 4.19
CA LEU A 75 -0.88 2.61 2.79
C LEU A 75 -1.42 4.04 2.65
N GLY A 76 -2.50 4.37 3.35
CA GLY A 76 -3.06 5.72 3.37
C GLY A 76 -2.06 6.76 3.88
N LEU A 77 -1.34 6.47 4.97
CA LEU A 77 -0.30 7.35 5.51
C LEU A 77 0.90 7.50 4.56
N VAL A 78 1.32 6.40 3.90
CA VAL A 78 2.41 6.46 2.91
C VAL A 78 2.00 7.33 1.73
N ILE A 79 0.78 7.15 1.20
CA ILE A 79 0.26 7.98 0.11
C ILE A 79 0.18 9.45 0.55
N LEU A 80 -0.32 9.73 1.75
CA LEU A 80 -0.36 11.09 2.30
C LEU A 80 1.04 11.70 2.40
N MET A 81 2.03 10.95 2.91
CA MET A 81 3.42 11.40 3.02
C MET A 81 4.04 11.66 1.65
N LEU A 82 3.74 10.83 0.64
CA LEU A 82 4.18 11.04 -0.73
C LEU A 82 3.53 12.29 -1.34
N LEU A 83 2.23 12.52 -1.11
CA LEU A 83 1.53 13.73 -1.56
C LEU A 83 2.05 14.99 -0.89
N VAL A 84 2.29 14.97 0.42
CA VAL A 84 2.88 16.09 1.17
C VAL A 84 4.30 16.36 0.70
N SER A 85 5.12 15.31 0.52
CA SER A 85 6.47 15.44 -0.01
C SER A 85 6.45 16.02 -1.42
N TRP A 86 5.61 15.50 -2.31
CA TRP A 86 5.44 16.02 -3.66
C TRP A 86 5.02 17.49 -3.65
N TYR A 87 4.03 17.85 -2.84
CA TYR A 87 3.58 19.24 -2.70
C TYR A 87 4.71 20.15 -2.18
N ALA A 88 5.42 19.73 -1.13
CA ALA A 88 6.51 20.49 -0.56
C ALA A 88 7.70 20.66 -1.53
N PHE A 89 8.04 19.62 -2.29
CA PHE A 89 9.13 19.67 -3.28
C PHE A 89 8.74 20.43 -4.54
N ALA A 90 7.51 20.27 -5.04
CA ALA A 90 7.00 21.03 -6.19
C ALA A 90 6.97 22.54 -5.89
N HIS A 91 6.73 22.91 -4.63
CA HIS A 91 6.63 24.31 -4.21
C HIS A 91 7.93 24.92 -3.68
N LYS A 92 9.06 24.18 -3.70
CA LYS A 92 10.37 24.75 -3.34
C LYS A 92 10.79 25.78 -4.39
N ARG A 93 10.77 27.05 -4.00
CA ARG A 93 11.31 28.15 -4.81
C ARG A 93 12.83 27.99 -4.93
N ASN A 94 13.33 27.99 -6.16
CA ASN A 94 14.77 27.93 -6.44
C ASN A 94 15.42 29.28 -6.11
N ASN A 95 15.99 29.41 -4.92
CA ASN A 95 16.68 30.63 -4.45
C ASN A 95 18.19 30.57 -4.74
N THR A 96 18.59 29.90 -5.83
CA THR A 96 20.00 29.72 -6.20
C THR A 96 20.66 31.03 -6.56
N PHE A 97 19.93 31.93 -7.22
CA PHE A 97 20.44 33.23 -7.69
C PHE A 97 20.13 34.39 -6.74
N ALA A 98 19.49 34.12 -5.60
CA ALA A 98 19.24 35.16 -4.61
C ALA A 98 20.57 35.70 -4.06
N PRO A 99 20.76 37.03 -3.98
CA PRO A 99 21.87 37.61 -3.25
C PRO A 99 21.78 37.21 -1.77
N LYS A 100 22.79 36.48 -1.28
CA LYS A 100 22.86 35.99 0.11
C LYS A 100 23.91 36.69 0.95
N ASP A 101 24.86 37.33 0.28
CA ASP A 101 25.96 38.03 0.92
C ASP A 101 25.53 39.46 1.25
N SER A 102 25.49 39.80 2.54
CA SER A 102 25.11 41.12 3.03
C SER A 102 26.20 42.18 2.83
N THR A 103 27.43 41.78 2.49
CA THR A 103 28.58 42.69 2.35
C THR A 103 28.80 43.17 0.92
N ARG A 104 28.19 42.49 -0.06
CA ARG A 104 28.33 42.82 -1.48
C ARG A 104 27.13 43.62 -1.99
N PRO A 105 27.36 44.69 -2.79
CA PRO A 105 26.27 45.39 -3.43
C PRO A 105 25.56 44.47 -4.43
N PHE A 106 24.24 44.60 -4.49
CA PHE A 106 23.39 43.92 -5.46
C PHE A 106 22.45 44.95 -6.09
N CYS A 107 21.94 44.65 -7.28
CA CYS A 107 20.97 45.49 -7.96
C CYS A 107 19.56 44.97 -7.74
N ILE A 108 18.61 45.89 -7.56
CA ILE A 108 17.18 45.62 -7.52
C ILE A 108 16.54 46.25 -8.76
N ILE A 109 15.79 45.44 -9.49
CA ILE A 109 15.10 45.84 -10.71
C ILE A 109 13.61 45.84 -10.42
N PHE A 110 12.96 46.96 -10.72
CA PHE A 110 11.51 47.11 -10.68
C PHE A 110 10.99 47.30 -12.10
N THR A 111 9.95 46.54 -12.45
CA THR A 111 9.24 46.67 -13.72
C THR A 111 7.76 46.79 -13.44
N ASP A 112 7.04 47.53 -14.28
CA ASP A 112 5.59 47.66 -14.23
C ASP A 112 5.03 47.94 -15.64
N ILE A 113 3.79 47.57 -15.92
CA ILE A 113 3.16 47.92 -17.20
C ILE A 113 2.64 49.35 -17.10
N GLN A 114 3.14 50.22 -17.99
CA GLN A 114 2.70 51.60 -18.01
C GLN A 114 1.19 51.71 -18.24
N SER A 115 0.52 52.49 -17.38
CA SER A 115 -0.91 52.76 -17.48
C SER A 115 -1.80 51.50 -17.47
N SER A 116 -1.38 50.45 -16.77
CA SER A 116 -2.12 49.18 -16.70
C SER A 116 -3.56 49.33 -16.22
N THR A 117 -3.83 50.19 -15.25
CA THR A 117 -5.20 50.48 -14.80
C THR A 117 -6.10 50.98 -15.92
N HIS A 118 -5.56 51.82 -16.82
CA HIS A 118 -6.30 52.32 -17.98
C HIS A 118 -6.52 51.22 -19.03
N LEU A 119 -5.50 50.38 -19.27
CA LEU A 119 -5.60 49.25 -20.19
C LEU A 119 -6.65 48.22 -19.71
N TRP A 120 -6.70 47.95 -18.41
CA TRP A 120 -7.74 47.12 -17.79
C TRP A 120 -9.15 47.69 -17.97
N ALA A 121 -9.29 49.02 -17.92
CA ALA A 121 -10.58 49.68 -18.08
C ALA A 121 -11.04 49.77 -19.55
N THR A 122 -10.10 49.88 -20.49
CA THR A 122 -10.40 50.11 -21.91
C THR A 122 -10.48 48.84 -22.74
N VAL A 123 -9.59 47.87 -22.50
CA VAL A 123 -9.44 46.66 -23.31
C VAL A 123 -9.15 45.43 -22.44
N PRO A 124 -10.05 45.05 -21.51
CA PRO A 124 -9.80 43.94 -20.58
C PRO A 124 -9.57 42.60 -21.28
N GLU A 125 -10.25 42.34 -22.39
CA GLU A 125 -10.12 41.08 -23.15
C GLU A 125 -8.70 40.88 -23.72
N ALA A 126 -8.04 41.96 -24.15
CA ALA A 126 -6.68 41.92 -24.67
C ALA A 126 -5.62 42.02 -23.54
N MET A 127 -5.97 42.62 -22.41
CA MET A 127 -5.05 42.81 -21.29
C MET A 127 -4.68 41.49 -20.61
N VAL A 128 -5.61 40.54 -20.50
CA VAL A 128 -5.34 39.20 -19.92
C VAL A 128 -4.23 38.45 -20.66
N PRO A 129 -4.33 38.17 -21.98
CA PRO A 129 -3.25 37.49 -22.70
C PRO A 129 -1.98 38.33 -22.79
N ALA A 130 -2.08 39.67 -22.80
CA ALA A 130 -0.90 40.54 -22.76
C ALA A 130 -0.15 40.43 -21.43
N LEU A 131 -0.86 40.33 -20.31
CA LEU A 131 -0.27 40.12 -18.99
C LEU A 131 0.44 38.77 -18.89
N ASP A 132 -0.19 37.71 -19.41
CA ASP A 132 0.42 36.37 -19.45
C ASP A 132 1.71 36.38 -20.29
N ALA A 133 1.69 37.02 -21.46
CA ALA A 133 2.87 37.20 -22.29
C ALA A 133 3.95 38.03 -21.59
N HIS A 134 3.57 39.11 -20.90
CA HIS A 134 4.48 39.93 -20.11
C HIS A 134 5.18 39.13 -19.01
N HIS A 135 4.40 38.37 -18.22
CA HIS A 135 4.93 37.49 -17.17
C HIS A 135 5.88 36.44 -17.73
N LEU A 136 5.52 35.82 -18.86
CA LEU A 136 6.33 34.80 -19.50
C LEU A 136 7.66 35.38 -20.01
N LEU A 137 7.64 36.53 -20.69
CA LEU A 137 8.84 37.21 -21.18
C LEU A 137 9.77 37.61 -20.02
N ILE A 138 9.23 38.22 -18.96
CA ILE A 138 10.03 38.58 -17.80
C ILE A 138 10.65 37.34 -17.16
N ARG A 139 9.89 36.26 -16.93
CA ARG A 139 10.43 35.02 -16.36
C ARG A 139 11.50 34.37 -17.24
N GLN A 140 11.38 34.48 -18.56
CA GLN A 140 12.43 34.06 -19.49
C GLN A 140 13.70 34.90 -19.35
N LEU A 141 13.57 36.22 -19.23
CA LEU A 141 14.71 37.12 -19.00
C LEU A 141 15.37 36.85 -17.64
N ILE A 142 14.58 36.66 -16.58
CA ILE A 142 15.06 36.25 -15.25
C ILE A 142 15.91 34.98 -15.35
N LYS A 143 15.41 33.96 -16.06
CA LYS A 143 16.17 32.72 -16.26
C LYS A 143 17.43 32.91 -17.10
N ARG A 144 17.37 33.73 -18.15
CA ARG A 144 18.50 33.99 -19.07
C ARG A 144 19.63 34.75 -18.39
N TYR A 145 19.30 35.80 -17.65
CA TYR A 145 20.24 36.66 -16.94
C TYR A 145 20.50 36.21 -15.50
N LYS A 146 20.01 35.03 -15.11
CA LYS A 146 20.20 34.45 -13.77
C LYS A 146 19.79 35.44 -12.66
N LEU A 147 18.70 36.17 -12.87
CA LEU A 147 18.11 37.05 -11.87
C LEU A 147 17.32 36.20 -10.86
N TYR A 148 17.01 36.81 -9.72
CA TYR A 148 16.13 36.22 -8.72
C TYR A 148 14.81 37.00 -8.61
N GLU A 149 13.68 36.32 -8.83
CA GLU A 149 12.33 36.88 -8.65
C GLU A 149 12.01 36.94 -7.14
N VAL A 150 12.03 38.15 -6.57
CA VAL A 150 11.66 38.36 -5.17
C VAL A 150 10.16 38.24 -5.00
N LYS A 151 9.42 39.05 -5.75
CA LYS A 151 7.95 39.10 -5.71
C LYS A 151 7.38 39.69 -6.99
N THR A 152 6.13 39.34 -7.22
CA THR A 152 5.29 39.86 -8.30
C THR A 152 4.01 40.38 -7.66
N ILE A 153 3.62 41.62 -7.99
CA ILE A 153 2.40 42.27 -7.48
C ILE A 153 1.64 42.77 -8.69
N GLY A 154 0.58 42.05 -9.08
CA GLY A 154 -0.17 42.36 -10.30
C GLY A 154 0.71 42.19 -11.54
N ASP A 155 0.92 43.29 -12.25
CA ASP A 155 1.78 43.44 -13.42
C ASP A 155 3.23 43.87 -13.08
N ALA A 156 3.50 44.22 -11.83
CA ALA A 156 4.82 44.64 -11.41
C ALA A 156 5.69 43.48 -10.93
N PHE A 157 6.98 43.47 -11.33
CA PHE A 157 7.98 42.52 -10.84
C PHE A 157 9.07 43.23 -10.04
N MET A 158 9.53 42.55 -8.99
CA MET A 158 10.73 42.90 -8.24
C MET A 158 11.75 41.77 -8.40
N CYS A 159 12.86 42.07 -9.05
CA CYS A 159 13.95 41.13 -9.30
C CYS A 159 15.26 41.63 -8.69
N THR A 160 16.17 40.71 -8.38
CA THR A 160 17.52 41.07 -7.90
C THR A 160 18.63 40.34 -8.64
N THR A 161 19.80 40.98 -8.70
CA THR A 161 21.02 40.38 -9.26
C THR A 161 22.25 40.79 -8.48
N SER A 162 23.16 39.84 -8.28
CA SER A 162 24.49 40.09 -7.70
C SER A 162 25.50 40.60 -8.74
N SER A 163 25.15 40.62 -10.03
CA SER A 163 26.00 41.13 -11.11
C SER A 163 25.27 42.24 -11.87
N PRO A 164 25.53 43.53 -11.54
CA PRO A 164 24.83 44.65 -12.16
C PRO A 164 25.31 44.99 -13.59
N THR A 165 26.42 44.40 -14.06
CA THR A 165 27.10 44.78 -15.32
C THR A 165 27.08 43.67 -16.38
N GLN A 166 26.13 42.74 -16.33
CA GLN A 166 26.08 41.63 -17.29
C GLN A 166 25.50 42.03 -18.65
#